data_AF-A0A0C2GD49-F1
#
_entry.id   AF-A0A0C2GD49-F1
#
_cell.length_a   1.000
_cell.length_b   1.000
_cell.length_c   1.000
_cell.angle_alpha   90.00
_cell.angle_beta   90.00
_cell.angle_gamma   90.00
#
_symmetry.space_group_name_H-M   'P 1'
#
loop_
_entity.id
_entity.type
_entity.pdbx_description
1 polymer ?
#
loop_
_entity_poly.entity_id
_entity_poly.type
_entity_poly.pdbx_seq_one_letter_code
_entity_poly.pdbx_strand_id
1 'polypeptide(L)'
;MSTFLQPEWYWSLLEFGVKLKRHAPYFGLTIIMPTIITCLLTLCSFWIDTPSMAIALVIFNVLLQGLFGWDLIRELPPGSGSIPKIVSLYGFNLSMTTIAFMVNVLAQFFESVLPSDLELPESVLTLPEKLRMGQLFQVKGLSFDPQL
;
A
#
# COMPACT_ATOMS: atom_id res chain seq x y z
N MET A 1 -38.70 45.47 -48.53
CA MET A 1 -38.38 44.71 -47.31
C MET A 1 -38.17 43.26 -47.72
N SER A 2 -36.95 42.92 -48.15
CA SER A 2 -36.59 41.58 -48.63
C SER A 2 -35.76 40.90 -47.55
N THR A 3 -36.35 39.95 -46.85
CA THR A 3 -35.70 39.08 -45.88
C THR A 3 -34.77 38.12 -46.63
N PHE A 4 -33.46 38.36 -46.53
CA PHE A 4 -32.45 37.40 -46.97
C PHE A 4 -32.46 36.20 -46.00
N LEU A 5 -32.98 35.07 -46.47
CA LEU A 5 -32.75 33.75 -45.87
C LEU A 5 -31.25 33.46 -45.91
N GLN A 6 -30.58 33.44 -44.75
CA GLN A 6 -29.23 32.90 -44.66
C GLN A 6 -29.31 31.37 -44.75
N PRO A 7 -28.52 30.72 -45.63
CA PRO A 7 -28.44 29.27 -45.64
C PRO A 7 -27.63 28.84 -44.41
N GLU A 8 -28.24 28.07 -43.50
CA GLU A 8 -27.52 27.46 -42.39
C GLU A 8 -26.58 26.39 -42.96
N TRP A 9 -25.33 26.78 -43.18
CA TRP A 9 -24.24 25.89 -43.58
C TRP A 9 -23.97 24.90 -42.46
N TYR A 10 -24.60 23.72 -42.53
CA TYR A 10 -24.18 22.57 -41.75
C TYR A 10 -22.84 22.06 -42.31
N TRP A 11 -21.76 22.28 -41.58
CA TRP A 11 -20.50 21.59 -41.82
C TRP A 11 -20.69 20.12 -41.46
N SER A 12 -20.58 19.23 -42.46
CA SER A 12 -20.49 17.78 -42.21
C SER A 12 -19.13 17.47 -41.60
N LEU A 13 -19.06 17.38 -40.27
CA LEU A 13 -17.88 16.95 -39.54
C LEU A 13 -17.76 15.42 -39.68
N LEU A 14 -16.76 14.95 -40.43
CA LEU A 14 -16.44 13.53 -40.52
C LEU A 14 -15.41 13.17 -39.45
N GLU A 15 -15.87 12.64 -38.32
CA GLU A 15 -15.00 12.21 -37.22
C GLU A 15 -14.53 10.76 -37.43
N PHE A 16 -13.22 10.58 -37.57
CA PHE A 16 -12.60 9.25 -37.56
C PHE A 16 -12.03 8.96 -36.16
N GLY A 17 -12.75 8.15 -35.40
CA GLY A 17 -12.27 7.66 -34.11
C GLY A 17 -11.42 6.39 -34.26
N VAL A 18 -10.11 6.48 -34.02
CA VAL A 18 -9.24 5.29 -33.94
C VAL A 18 -9.10 4.87 -32.48
N LYS A 19 -9.58 3.68 -32.14
CA LYS A 19 -9.38 3.08 -30.80
C LYS A 19 -8.08 2.31 -30.77
N LEU A 20 -7.06 2.89 -30.13
CA LEU A 20 -5.78 2.22 -29.88
C LEU A 20 -5.79 1.57 -28.50
N LYS A 21 -5.47 0.28 -28.42
CA LYS A 21 -5.26 -0.43 -27.15
C LYS A 21 -3.78 -0.40 -26.80
N ARG A 22 -3.42 0.18 -25.65
CA ARG A 22 -2.04 0.24 -25.18
C ARG A 22 -1.51 -1.17 -24.89
N HIS A 23 -0.46 -1.59 -25.60
CA HIS A 23 0.29 -2.81 -25.29
C HIS A 23 1.50 -2.45 -24.42
N ALA A 24 1.34 -2.48 -23.09
CA ALA A 24 2.39 -2.12 -22.13
C ALA A 24 2.49 -3.15 -20.98
N PRO A 25 2.95 -4.39 -21.26
CA PRO A 25 3.09 -5.42 -20.24
C PRO A 25 4.15 -5.06 -19.19
N TYR A 26 5.23 -4.39 -19.60
CA TYR A 26 6.33 -4.01 -18.72
C TYR A 26 5.96 -2.89 -17.75
N PHE A 27 5.08 -1.96 -18.15
CA PHE A 27 4.63 -0.86 -17.30
C PHE A 27 3.94 -1.36 -16.03
N GLY A 28 3.16 -2.46 -16.13
CA GLY A 28 2.57 -3.07 -14.94
C GLY A 28 3.62 -3.68 -14.03
N LEU A 29 4.59 -4.40 -14.60
CA LEU A 29 5.66 -5.06 -13.85
C LEU A 29 6.57 -4.07 -13.13
N THR A 30 7.00 -3.00 -13.79
CA THR A 30 7.91 -2.00 -13.23
C THR A 30 7.28 -1.22 -12.08
N ILE A 31 5.95 -1.14 -11.99
CA ILE A 31 5.26 -0.46 -10.88
C ILE A 31 4.82 -1.44 -9.78
N ILE A 32 4.37 -2.64 -10.16
CA ILE A 32 3.92 -3.65 -9.18
C ILE A 32 5.11 -4.22 -8.39
N MET A 33 6.25 -4.49 -9.04
CA MET A 33 7.43 -5.03 -8.38
C MET A 33 7.95 -4.17 -7.21
N PRO A 34 8.22 -2.87 -7.36
CA PRO A 34 8.66 -2.03 -6.24
C PRO A 34 7.59 -1.94 -5.15
N THR A 35 6.30 -1.98 -5.51
CA THR A 35 5.21 -2.03 -4.51
C THR A 35 5.28 -3.31 -3.68
N ILE A 36 5.49 -4.49 -4.30
CA ILE A 36 5.63 -5.75 -3.57
C ILE A 36 6.88 -5.73 -2.66
N ILE A 37 8.01 -5.25 -3.17
CA ILE A 37 9.26 -5.16 -2.40
C ILE A 37 9.05 -4.26 -1.17
N THR A 38 8.42 -3.11 -1.36
CA THR A 38 8.17 -2.17 -0.27
C THR A 38 7.15 -2.72 0.75
N CYS A 39 6.14 -3.49 0.32
CA CYS A 39 5.26 -4.22 1.24
C CYS A 39 6.05 -5.23 2.09
N LEU A 40 6.94 -6.01 1.47
CA LEU A 40 7.76 -6.99 2.18
C LEU A 40 8.69 -6.31 3.19
N LEU A 41 9.31 -5.19 2.82
CA LEU A 41 10.12 -4.40 3.76
C LEU A 41 9.28 -3.89 4.94
N THR A 42 8.05 -3.40 4.70
CA THR A 42 7.14 -2.99 5.79
C THR A 42 6.84 -4.16 6.72
N LEU A 43 6.60 -5.36 6.20
CA LEU A 43 6.39 -6.55 7.03
C LEU A 43 7.64 -6.95 7.82
N CYS A 44 8.81 -6.93 7.18
CA CYS A 44 10.08 -7.23 7.84
C CYS A 44 10.37 -6.29 9.01
N SER A 45 9.85 -5.05 9.01
CA SER A 45 10.03 -4.12 10.13
C SER A 45 9.49 -4.68 11.46
N PHE A 46 8.44 -5.50 11.42
CA PHE A 46 7.84 -6.12 12.61
C PHE A 46 8.58 -7.37 13.10
N TRP A 47 9.49 -7.91 12.30
CA TRP A 47 10.29 -9.09 12.66
C TRP A 47 11.68 -8.73 13.19
N ILE A 48 12.04 -7.44 13.18
CA ILE A 48 13.32 -6.98 13.71
C ILE A 48 13.16 -6.72 15.21
N ASP A 49 13.92 -7.45 16.02
CA ASP A 49 13.89 -7.31 17.48
C ASP A 49 14.51 -5.99 17.98
N THR A 50 15.37 -5.36 17.17
CA THR A 50 16.02 -4.10 17.53
C THR A 50 15.22 -2.90 17.04
N PRO A 51 14.61 -2.09 17.93
CA PRO A 51 13.68 -1.02 17.54
C PRO A 51 14.34 0.07 16.69
N SER A 52 15.59 0.42 16.97
CA SER A 52 16.34 1.43 16.19
C SER A 52 16.55 1.00 14.73
N MET A 53 16.81 -0.29 14.50
CA MET A 53 16.98 -0.84 13.16
C MET A 53 15.65 -0.99 12.43
N ALA A 54 14.58 -1.38 13.14
CA ALA A 54 13.23 -1.44 12.58
C ALA A 54 12.78 -0.06 12.07
N ILE A 55 12.98 0.99 12.88
CA ILE A 55 12.63 2.37 12.50
C ILE A 55 13.48 2.84 11.31
N ALA A 56 14.80 2.58 11.32
CA ALA A 56 15.66 2.93 10.19
C ALA A 56 15.22 2.26 8.88
N LEU A 57 14.82 0.98 8.95
CA LEU A 57 14.29 0.24 7.79
C LEU A 57 12.99 0.87 7.29
N VAL A 58 12.05 1.21 8.18
CA VAL A 58 10.78 1.84 7.78
C VAL A 58 11.00 3.22 7.17
N ILE A 59 11.89 4.04 7.73
CA ILE A 59 12.25 5.35 7.16
C ILE A 59 12.84 5.16 5.75
N PHE A 60 13.78 4.24 5.59
CA PHE A 60 14.34 3.90 4.29
C PHE A 60 13.26 3.44 3.30
N ASN A 61 12.32 2.61 3.75
CA ASN A 61 11.21 2.14 2.93
C ASN A 61 10.28 3.28 2.48
N VAL A 62 9.99 4.25 3.37
CA VAL A 62 9.21 5.45 3.01
C VAL A 62 9.95 6.29 1.96
N LEU A 63 11.28 6.46 2.08
CA LEU A 63 12.07 7.18 1.07
C LEU A 63 12.08 6.47 -0.29
N LEU A 64 12.21 5.15 -0.29
CA LEU A 64 12.06 4.33 -1.52
C LEU A 64 10.67 4.52 -2.14
N GLN A 65 9.62 4.49 -1.32
CA GLN A 65 8.26 4.78 -1.79
C GLN A 65 8.08 6.26 -2.21
N GLY A 66 8.87 7.20 -1.70
CA GLY A 66 8.89 8.56 -2.25
C GLY A 66 9.45 8.57 -3.67
N LEU A 67 10.57 7.87 -3.88
CA LEU A 67 11.32 7.85 -5.14
C LEU A 67 10.54 7.14 -6.27
N PHE A 68 10.00 5.94 -6.00
CA PHE A 68 9.18 5.23 -6.99
C PHE A 68 7.83 5.91 -7.23
N GLY A 69 7.28 6.61 -6.23
CA GLY A 69 6.04 7.35 -6.37
C GLY A 69 6.20 8.56 -7.27
N TRP A 70 7.34 9.24 -7.16
CA TRP A 70 7.71 10.34 -8.05
C TRP A 70 7.87 9.88 -9.50
N ASP A 71 8.53 8.74 -9.72
CA ASP A 71 8.68 8.14 -11.05
C ASP A 71 7.30 7.77 -11.65
N LEU A 72 6.44 7.13 -10.85
CA LEU A 72 5.06 6.81 -11.24
C LEU A 72 4.27 8.05 -11.68
N ILE A 73 4.37 9.16 -10.96
CA ILE A 73 3.66 10.40 -11.30
C ILE A 73 4.17 10.96 -12.63
N ARG A 74 5.48 10.88 -12.91
CA ARG A 74 6.08 11.34 -14.17
C ARG A 74 5.64 10.53 -15.38
N GLU A 75 5.42 9.23 -15.21
CA GLU A 75 4.98 8.37 -16.30
C GLU A 75 3.48 8.50 -16.62
N LEU A 76 2.69 9.08 -15.71
CA LEU A 76 1.25 9.25 -15.91
C LEU A 76 0.95 10.51 -16.75
N PRO A 77 0.03 10.42 -17.73
CA PRO A 77 -0.39 11.59 -18.46
C PRO A 77 -1.09 12.58 -17.50
N PRO A 78 -0.78 13.89 -17.56
CA PRO A 78 -1.30 14.89 -16.61
C PRO A 78 -2.81 15.17 -16.72
N GLY A 79 -3.52 14.50 -17.62
CA GLY A 79 -4.90 14.79 -18.00
C GLY A 79 -5.81 13.57 -18.07
N SER A 80 -5.83 12.74 -17.03
CA SER A 80 -6.85 11.69 -16.89
C SER A 80 -7.99 12.18 -15.99
N GLY A 81 -9.22 12.17 -16.49
CA GLY A 81 -10.43 12.49 -15.70
C GLY A 81 -10.73 11.50 -14.56
N SER A 82 -9.91 10.45 -14.40
CA SER A 82 -10.01 9.49 -13.29
C SER A 82 -8.63 9.06 -12.78
N ILE A 83 -8.54 8.78 -11.48
CA ILE A 83 -7.32 8.32 -10.82
C ILE A 83 -7.04 6.86 -11.25
N PRO A 84 -5.86 6.56 -11.82
CA PRO A 84 -5.49 5.20 -12.16
C PRO A 84 -5.48 4.29 -10.92
N LYS A 85 -6.01 3.06 -11.03
CA LYS A 85 -6.02 2.09 -9.93
C LYS A 85 -4.64 1.84 -9.31
N ILE A 86 -3.58 1.94 -10.12
CA ILE A 86 -2.20 1.76 -9.66
C ILE A 86 -1.77 2.84 -8.66
N VAL A 87 -2.20 4.08 -8.86
CA VAL A 87 -1.94 5.19 -7.93
C VAL A 87 -2.67 4.96 -6.61
N SER A 88 -3.90 4.43 -6.67
CA SER A 88 -4.66 4.07 -5.46
C SER A 88 -3.98 2.94 -4.67
N LEU A 89 -3.47 1.90 -5.36
CA LEU A 89 -2.73 0.82 -4.72
C LEU A 89 -1.46 1.36 -4.05
N TYR A 90 -0.75 2.22 -4.75
CA TYR A 90 0.46 2.87 -4.25
C TYR A 90 0.21 3.69 -2.99
N GLY A 91 -0.82 4.56 -3.03
CA GLY A 91 -1.23 5.37 -1.89
C GLY A 91 -1.67 4.52 -0.69
N PHE A 92 -2.34 3.39 -0.93
CA PHE A 92 -2.71 2.45 0.12
C PHE A 92 -1.48 1.76 0.75
N ASN A 93 -0.48 1.38 -0.05
CA ASN A 93 0.76 0.83 0.48
C ASN A 93 1.54 1.85 1.33
N LEU A 94 1.58 3.10 0.88
CA LEU A 94 2.21 4.20 1.62
C LEU A 94 1.50 4.49 2.94
N SER A 95 0.16 4.44 2.97
CA SER A 95 -0.60 4.62 4.21
C SER A 95 -0.34 3.47 5.19
N MET A 96 -0.30 2.22 4.73
CA MET A 96 0.06 1.07 5.57
C MET A 96 1.48 1.19 6.13
N THR A 97 2.43 1.68 5.33
CA THR A 97 3.81 1.89 5.79
C THR A 97 3.89 3.00 6.84
N THR A 98 3.10 4.06 6.69
CA THR A 98 2.97 5.12 7.70
C THR A 98 2.37 4.59 9.01
N ILE A 99 1.34 3.75 8.94
CA ILE A 99 0.76 3.11 10.13
C ILE A 99 1.81 2.22 10.80
N ALA A 100 2.56 1.43 10.04
CA ALA A 100 3.63 0.59 10.57
C ALA A 100 4.74 1.42 11.25
N PHE A 101 5.09 2.57 10.68
CA PHE A 101 6.01 3.52 11.32
C PHE A 101 5.49 3.97 12.70
N MET A 102 4.22 4.40 12.77
CA MET A 102 3.61 4.84 14.03
C MET A 102 3.59 3.72 15.08
N VAL A 103 3.29 2.47 14.67
CA VAL A 103 3.31 1.32 15.57
C VAL A 103 4.72 1.04 16.09
N ASN A 104 5.74 1.09 15.23
CA ASN A 104 7.13 0.88 15.66
C ASN A 104 7.61 1.97 16.64
N VAL A 105 7.23 3.23 16.41
CA VAL A 105 7.53 4.33 17.34
C VAL A 105 6.81 4.16 18.67
N LEU A 106 5.53 3.76 18.65
CA LEU A 106 4.78 3.47 19.87
C LEU A 106 5.39 2.29 20.64
N ALA A 107 5.77 1.21 19.94
CA ALA A 107 6.42 0.06 20.57
C ALA A 107 7.71 0.45 21.28
N GLN A 108 8.56 1.26 20.64
CA GLN A 108 9.77 1.79 21.27
C GLN A 108 9.44 2.69 22.47
N PHE A 109 8.41 3.53 22.37
CA PHE A 109 7.98 4.37 23.49
C PHE A 109 7.54 3.52 24.68
N PHE A 110 6.73 2.48 24.44
CA PHE A 110 6.33 1.54 25.49
C PHE A 110 7.53 0.84 26.14
N GLU A 111 8.49 0.38 25.35
CA GLU A 111 9.72 -0.23 25.87
C GLU A 111 10.53 0.75 26.74
N SER A 112 10.55 2.03 26.38
CA SER A 112 11.25 3.06 27.16
C SER A 112 10.53 3.49 28.45
N VAL A 113 9.19 3.43 28.45
CA VAL A 113 8.34 3.86 29.57
C VAL A 113 8.10 2.73 30.56
N LEU A 114 8.15 1.48 30.11
CA LEU A 114 7.96 0.30 30.95
C LEU A 114 9.22 0.05 31.79
N PRO A 115 9.19 0.27 33.12
CA PRO A 115 10.31 -0.13 33.96
C PRO A 115 10.43 -1.66 33.94
N SER A 116 11.67 -2.19 33.97
CA SER A 116 11.96 -3.63 33.94
C SER A 116 11.30 -4.46 35.08
N ASP A 117 10.68 -3.78 36.05
CA ASP A 117 10.07 -4.33 37.27
C ASP A 117 8.52 -4.27 37.27
N LEU A 118 7.88 -3.95 36.13
CA LEU A 118 6.41 -3.90 36.06
C LEU A 118 5.81 -5.28 35.76
N GLU A 119 5.17 -5.89 36.76
CA GLU A 119 4.26 -7.02 36.54
C GLU A 119 3.04 -6.53 35.73
N LEU A 120 2.91 -6.99 34.49
CA LEU A 120 1.77 -6.65 33.64
C LEU A 120 0.47 -7.09 34.33
N PRO A 121 -0.58 -6.25 34.35
CA PRO A 121 -1.83 -6.60 35.01
C PRO A 121 -2.43 -7.89 34.42
N GLU A 122 -3.00 -8.76 35.25
CA GLU A 122 -3.52 -10.07 34.82
C GLU A 122 -4.56 -9.98 33.69
N SER A 123 -5.27 -8.84 33.59
CA SER A 123 -6.19 -8.60 32.48
C SER A 123 -5.49 -8.59 31.12
N VAL A 124 -4.21 -8.22 31.04
CA VAL A 124 -3.42 -8.24 29.81
C VAL A 124 -2.85 -9.63 29.55
N LEU A 125 -2.46 -10.36 30.60
CA LEU A 125 -1.99 -11.75 30.49
C LEU A 125 -3.11 -12.70 30.02
N THR A 126 -4.37 -12.43 30.38
CA THR A 126 -5.54 -13.22 29.96
C THR A 126 -6.11 -12.81 28.59
N LEU A 127 -5.68 -11.69 27.99
CA LEU A 127 -6.11 -11.26 26.65
C LEU A 127 -5.84 -12.29 25.55
N PRO A 128 -4.63 -12.88 25.39
CA PRO A 128 -4.39 -13.86 24.34
C PRO A 128 -5.28 -15.10 24.45
N GLU A 129 -5.63 -15.49 25.67
CA GLU A 129 -6.57 -16.59 25.94
C GLU A 129 -8.01 -16.19 25.57
N LYS A 130 -8.46 -15.00 25.97
CA LYS A 130 -9.78 -14.46 25.62
C LYS A 130 -9.95 -14.19 24.12
N LEU A 131 -8.88 -13.79 23.44
CA LEU A 131 -8.86 -13.54 21.99
C LEU A 131 -8.74 -14.83 21.15
N ARG A 132 -8.61 -16.01 21.78
CA ARG A 132 -8.42 -17.30 21.10
C ARG A 132 -7.34 -17.23 20.00
N MET A 133 -6.27 -16.48 20.23
CA MET A 133 -5.21 -16.24 19.22
C MET A 133 -4.61 -17.57 18.72
N GLY A 134 -4.50 -18.57 19.61
CA GLY A 134 -4.03 -19.92 19.26
C GLY A 134 -4.94 -20.71 18.32
N GLN A 135 -6.25 -20.42 18.26
CA GLN A 135 -7.15 -21.09 17.31
C GLN A 135 -7.12 -20.48 15.91
N LEU A 136 -6.72 -19.20 15.79
CA LEU A 136 -6.57 -18.52 14.50
C LEU A 136 -5.39 -19.06 13.68
N PHE A 137 -4.34 -19.54 14.36
CA PHE A 137 -3.17 -20.17 13.72
C PHE A 137 -3.25 -21.70 13.61
N GLN A 138 -4.23 -22.34 14.24
CA GLN A 138 -4.58 -23.74 13.94
C GLN A 138 -5.42 -23.79 12.66
N VAL A 139 -4.77 -23.63 11.50
CA VAL A 139 -5.35 -24.07 10.24
C VAL A 139 -5.64 -25.56 10.39
N LYS A 140 -6.93 -25.88 10.36
CA LYS A 140 -7.54 -27.20 10.53
C LYS A 140 -7.02 -28.17 9.45
N GLY A 141 -5.79 -28.68 9.62
CA GLY A 141 -5.16 -29.58 8.64
C GLY A 141 -3.65 -29.78 8.76
N LEU A 142 -2.90 -28.95 9.49
CA LEU A 142 -1.44 -29.13 9.63
C LEU A 142 -1.07 -29.63 11.04
N SER A 143 -1.55 -30.82 11.40
CA SER A 143 -1.02 -31.58 12.53
C SER A 143 0.17 -32.40 12.02
N PHE A 144 1.40 -31.97 12.30
CA PHE A 144 2.55 -32.87 12.24
C PHE A 144 2.52 -33.71 13.51
N ASP A 145 1.74 -34.79 13.46
CA ASP A 145 1.75 -35.83 14.46
C ASP A 145 2.78 -36.88 14.01
N PRO A 146 3.98 -36.98 14.61
CA PRO A 146 4.99 -37.97 14.23
C PRO A 146 4.67 -39.39 14.74
N GLN A 147 3.46 -39.65 15.25
CA GLN A 147 3.07 -40.94 15.84
C GLN A 147 1.80 -41.58 15.24
N LEU A 148 1.52 -41.34 13.95
CA LEU A 148 0.61 -42.19 13.16
C LEU A 148 1.35 -42.81 11.97
#